data_AF-A0A661BYI7-F1
#
_entry.id   AF-A0A661BYI7-F1
#
_cell.length_a   1.000
_cell.length_b   1.000
_cell.length_c   1.000
_cell.angle_alpha   90.00
_cell.angle_beta   90.00
_cell.angle_gamma   90.00
#
_symmetry.space_group_name_H-M   'P 1'
#
loop_
_entity.id
_entity.type
_entity.pdbx_description
1 polymer ?
#
loop_
_entity_poly.entity_id
_entity_poly.type
_entity_poly.pdbx_seq_one_letter_code
_entity_poly.pdbx_strand_id
1 'polypeptide(L)'
;MTAIIRPDRKYTMPAHFGPCCGPRQTQEGGRFINLGATDVTRISVNYLSSEEAIEKILPEGLILDGEPVVSIDFAYLKNIAWLAGRGYNTLGVRIPVIHQGKAKSTKASFLAVIWENLADPIVVGREQLGYSKIFSDIPEIVWEGDTAYCSANWMGFKFADLEFQKQLQLPADKVQEI
;
A
#
# COMPACT_ATOMS: atom_id res chain seq x y z
N MET A 1 17.99 -13.29 -32.71
CA MET A 1 17.45 -11.98 -32.29
C MET A 1 17.94 -11.75 -30.87
N THR A 2 18.66 -10.66 -30.60
CA THR A 2 19.18 -10.34 -29.27
C THR A 2 18.34 -9.20 -28.69
N ALA A 3 17.82 -9.35 -27.48
CA ALA A 3 17.13 -8.27 -26.80
C ALA A 3 18.12 -7.13 -26.51
N ILE A 4 17.78 -5.90 -26.93
CA ILE A 4 18.61 -4.71 -26.68
C ILE A 4 18.11 -4.04 -25.40
N ILE A 5 18.96 -4.02 -24.37
CA ILE A 5 18.67 -3.30 -23.11
C ILE A 5 19.19 -1.86 -23.23
N ARG A 6 18.28 -0.90 -23.22
CA ARG A 6 18.58 0.55 -23.21
C ARG A 6 18.87 1.03 -21.77
N PRO A 7 19.99 1.71 -21.50
CA PRO A 7 20.39 2.12 -20.14
C PRO A 7 19.51 3.22 -19.54
N ASP A 8 18.79 3.99 -20.36
CA ASP A 8 17.88 5.07 -19.96
C ASP A 8 16.44 4.57 -19.70
N ARG A 9 16.26 3.27 -19.51
CA ARG A 9 14.98 2.62 -19.27
C ARG A 9 15.03 1.69 -18.06
N LYS A 10 13.88 1.56 -17.41
CA LYS A 10 13.65 0.60 -16.32
C LYS A 10 13.14 -0.72 -16.89
N TYR A 11 13.54 -1.81 -16.26
CA TYR A 11 13.14 -3.16 -16.63
C TYR A 11 12.72 -3.93 -15.39
N THR A 12 11.80 -4.86 -15.60
CA THR A 12 11.46 -5.95 -14.67
C THR A 12 11.54 -7.23 -15.46
N MET A 13 11.58 -8.38 -14.80
CA MET A 13 11.42 -9.63 -15.52
C MET A 13 10.01 -9.70 -16.15
N PRO A 14 9.86 -10.23 -17.38
CA PRO A 14 10.91 -10.65 -18.31
C PRO A 14 11.47 -9.49 -19.17
N ALA A 15 12.73 -9.09 -18.92
CA ALA A 15 13.34 -7.91 -19.55
C ALA A 15 13.50 -8.00 -21.08
N HIS A 16 13.48 -9.22 -21.64
CA HIS A 16 13.60 -9.43 -23.09
C HIS A 16 12.35 -9.02 -23.88
N PHE A 17 11.22 -8.76 -23.21
CA PHE A 17 10.02 -8.14 -23.82
C PHE A 17 10.12 -6.61 -23.93
N GLY A 18 11.19 -6.00 -23.41
CA GLY A 18 11.41 -4.57 -23.43
C GLY A 18 11.22 -3.90 -22.07
N PRO A 19 11.24 -2.56 -22.02
CA PRO A 19 11.12 -1.79 -20.78
C PRO A 19 9.83 -2.09 -20.02
N CYS A 20 9.89 -2.06 -18.68
CA CYS A 20 8.67 -2.25 -17.88
C CYS A 20 7.71 -1.07 -18.09
N CYS A 21 6.43 -1.40 -18.30
CA CYS A 21 5.33 -0.46 -18.21
C CYS A 21 4.72 -0.56 -16.81
N GLY A 22 4.72 0.54 -16.06
CA GLY A 22 4.28 0.52 -14.68
C GLY A 22 4.12 1.92 -14.09
N PRO A 23 3.93 2.04 -12.76
CA PRO A 23 3.63 3.31 -12.10
C PRO A 23 4.72 4.38 -12.28
N ARG A 24 5.94 3.98 -12.66
CA ARG A 24 7.12 4.85 -12.74
C ARG A 24 7.71 4.95 -14.14
N GLN A 25 7.11 4.32 -15.15
CA GLN A 25 7.62 4.30 -16.52
C GLN A 25 6.56 3.88 -17.57
N THR A 26 6.47 4.57 -18.72
CA THR A 26 5.83 4.07 -19.96
C THR A 26 6.85 3.37 -20.88
N GLN A 27 6.40 2.67 -21.93
CA GLN A 27 7.30 2.05 -22.91
C GLN A 27 8.34 3.02 -23.51
N GLU A 28 7.93 4.27 -23.72
CA GLU A 28 8.78 5.34 -24.26
C GLU A 28 9.59 6.09 -23.19
N GLY A 29 9.49 5.69 -21.91
CA GLY A 29 10.03 6.44 -20.77
C GLY A 29 9.01 7.40 -20.18
N GLY A 30 9.39 8.13 -19.13
CA GLY A 30 8.46 9.06 -18.45
C GLY A 30 7.29 8.36 -17.73
N ARG A 31 6.38 9.12 -17.12
CA ARG A 31 5.21 8.57 -16.40
C ARG A 31 3.96 8.60 -17.27
N PHE A 32 3.00 7.72 -16.98
CA PHE A 32 1.67 7.84 -17.56
C PHE A 32 1.05 9.17 -17.13
N ILE A 33 0.50 9.91 -18.09
CA ILE A 33 -0.28 11.11 -17.83
C ILE A 33 -1.67 10.63 -17.40
N ASN A 34 -2.05 10.92 -16.15
CA ASN A 34 -3.43 10.70 -15.72
C ASN A 34 -4.25 11.91 -16.15
N LEU A 35 -5.21 11.72 -17.05
CA LEU A 35 -6.14 12.77 -17.46
C LEU A 35 -7.20 13.06 -16.36
N GLY A 36 -7.34 12.17 -15.38
CA GLY A 36 -8.14 12.35 -14.17
C GLY A 36 -7.33 12.13 -12.88
N ALA A 37 -8.00 12.19 -11.74
CA ALA A 37 -7.41 11.77 -10.46
C ALA A 37 -7.56 10.24 -10.28
N THR A 38 -6.63 9.62 -9.57
CA THR A 38 -6.86 8.28 -9.02
C THR A 38 -7.86 8.43 -7.86
N ASP A 39 -8.97 7.72 -7.92
CA ASP A 39 -9.94 7.71 -6.83
C ASP A 39 -9.49 6.72 -5.77
N VAL A 40 -9.49 7.15 -4.51
CA VAL A 40 -9.11 6.31 -3.37
C VAL A 40 -10.16 6.42 -2.28
N THR A 41 -10.82 5.32 -1.96
CA THR A 41 -11.57 5.18 -0.72
C THR A 41 -10.68 4.46 0.29
N ARG A 42 -10.55 4.99 1.50
CA ARG A 42 -9.74 4.38 2.57
C ARG A 42 -10.56 4.25 3.85
N ILE A 43 -10.49 3.07 4.46
CA ILE A 43 -10.98 2.80 5.82
C ILE A 43 -9.78 2.43 6.67
N SER A 44 -9.52 3.24 7.69
CA SER A 44 -8.35 3.09 8.57
C SER A 44 -8.81 2.92 10.00
N VAL A 45 -8.27 1.91 10.69
CA VAL A 45 -8.48 1.70 12.12
C VAL A 45 -7.13 1.70 12.81
N ASN A 46 -7.05 2.44 13.92
CA ASN A 46 -5.87 2.50 14.78
C ASN A 46 -6.22 1.82 16.10
N TYR A 47 -5.33 0.96 16.60
CA TYR A 47 -5.49 0.35 17.91
C TYR A 47 -4.17 0.31 18.67
N LEU A 48 -4.25 0.33 20.01
CA LEU A 48 -3.08 0.13 20.87
C LEU A 48 -2.75 -1.36 20.91
N SER A 49 -1.50 -1.68 20.65
CA SER A 49 -0.95 -3.03 20.64
C SER A 49 0.04 -3.23 21.80
N SER A 50 0.74 -4.37 21.79
CA SER A 50 1.87 -4.63 22.67
C SER A 50 3.15 -4.08 22.06
N GLU A 51 3.87 -3.25 22.82
CA GLU A 51 5.21 -2.77 22.46
C GLU A 51 6.16 -3.94 22.20
N GLU A 52 6.20 -4.95 23.08
CA GLU A 52 7.03 -6.14 22.93
C GLU A 52 6.74 -6.91 21.62
N ALA A 53 5.47 -7.00 21.21
CA ALA A 53 5.11 -7.65 19.95
C ALA A 53 5.55 -6.84 18.72
N ILE A 54 5.45 -5.51 18.80
CA ILE A 54 5.91 -4.59 17.74
C ILE A 54 7.43 -4.67 17.60
N GLU A 55 8.19 -4.57 18.69
CA GLU A 55 9.65 -4.57 18.66
C GLU A 55 10.23 -5.84 18.00
N LYS A 56 9.56 -6.99 18.18
CA LYS A 56 9.97 -8.27 17.57
C LYS A 56 9.91 -8.28 16.04
N ILE A 57 9.12 -7.40 15.42
CA ILE A 57 8.96 -7.35 13.96
C ILE A 57 9.64 -6.14 13.31
N LEU A 58 10.13 -5.19 14.11
CA LEU A 58 10.85 -4.03 13.60
C LEU A 58 12.24 -4.46 13.10
N PRO A 59 12.60 -4.11 11.85
CA PRO A 59 13.97 -4.25 11.36
C PRO A 59 14.95 -3.43 12.19
N GLU A 60 16.22 -3.84 12.16
CA GLU A 60 17.32 -3.08 12.75
C GLU A 60 17.32 -1.62 12.27
N GLY A 61 17.54 -0.70 13.20
CA GLY A 61 17.53 0.74 12.95
C GLY A 61 16.15 1.39 12.95
N LEU A 62 15.06 0.64 13.17
CA LEU A 62 13.75 1.18 13.48
C LEU A 62 13.44 1.01 14.97
N ILE A 63 12.94 2.07 15.60
CA ILE A 63 12.41 2.04 16.97
C ILE A 63 10.97 2.54 16.96
N LEU A 64 10.14 2.06 17.87
CA LEU A 64 8.76 2.56 18.02
C LEU A 64 8.76 4.08 18.33
N ASP A 65 7.87 4.83 17.69
CA ASP A 65 7.69 6.27 17.93
C ASP A 65 6.46 6.55 18.81
N GLY A 66 6.67 6.57 20.12
CA GLY A 66 5.61 6.85 21.09
C GLY A 66 4.77 5.63 21.44
N GLU A 67 3.46 5.80 21.53
CA GLU A 67 2.53 4.71 21.89
C GLU A 67 2.56 3.58 20.84
N PRO A 68 2.35 2.31 21.25
CA PRO A 68 2.38 1.13 20.37
C PRO A 68 1.13 1.04 19.48
N VAL A 69 0.87 2.07 18.69
CA VAL A 69 -0.28 2.16 17.79
C VAL A 69 0.01 1.37 16.51
N VAL A 70 -0.92 0.49 16.15
CA VAL A 70 -0.94 -0.19 14.85
C VAL A 70 -2.10 0.35 14.03
N SER A 71 -1.82 0.72 12.79
CA SER A 71 -2.83 1.15 11.81
C SER A 71 -3.10 0.02 10.81
N ILE A 72 -4.38 -0.32 10.64
CA ILE A 72 -4.88 -1.23 9.62
C ILE A 72 -5.62 -0.42 8.57
N ASP A 73 -5.17 -0.49 7.32
CA ASP A 73 -5.68 0.33 6.21
C ASP A 73 -6.25 -0.53 5.09
N PHE A 74 -7.57 -0.53 4.92
CA PHE A 74 -8.17 -0.95 3.65
C PHE A 74 -8.21 0.24 2.69
N ALA A 75 -7.70 0.06 1.46
CA ALA A 75 -7.81 1.07 0.41
C ALA A 75 -8.32 0.46 -0.89
N TYR A 76 -9.21 1.20 -1.55
CA TYR A 76 -9.88 0.83 -2.78
C TYR A 76 -9.52 1.86 -3.84
N LEU A 77 -8.62 1.52 -4.74
CA LEU A 77 -8.08 2.44 -5.73
C LEU A 77 -8.76 2.20 -7.07
N LYS A 78 -9.21 3.26 -7.74
CA LYS A 78 -9.84 3.22 -9.08
C LYS A 78 -9.20 4.25 -10.00
N ASN A 79 -9.42 4.12 -11.31
CA ASN A 79 -8.98 5.09 -12.32
C ASN A 79 -7.44 5.30 -12.34
N ILE A 80 -6.69 4.20 -12.24
CA ILE A 80 -5.23 4.24 -12.25
C ILE A 80 -4.70 4.26 -13.69
N ALA A 81 -4.02 5.35 -14.07
CA ALA A 81 -3.56 5.59 -15.45
C ALA A 81 -2.66 4.48 -16.00
N TRP A 82 -1.68 4.02 -15.23
CA TRP A 82 -0.74 2.98 -15.68
C TRP A 82 -1.38 1.58 -15.77
N LEU A 83 -2.60 1.42 -15.27
CA LEU A 83 -3.44 0.22 -15.39
C LEU A 83 -4.61 0.44 -16.38
N ALA A 84 -4.49 1.44 -17.26
CA ALA A 84 -5.50 1.81 -18.25
C ALA A 84 -6.91 2.01 -17.62
N GLY A 85 -6.95 2.74 -16.51
CA GLY A 85 -8.18 3.10 -15.79
C GLY A 85 -8.68 2.05 -14.79
N ARG A 86 -8.05 0.88 -14.70
CA ARG A 86 -8.40 -0.14 -13.69
C ARG A 86 -7.99 0.28 -12.29
N GLY A 87 -8.46 -0.51 -11.33
CA GLY A 87 -8.19 -0.37 -9.92
C GLY A 87 -7.61 -1.63 -9.31
N TYR A 88 -7.19 -1.51 -8.05
CA TYR A 88 -6.85 -2.64 -7.18
C TYR A 88 -7.05 -2.23 -5.73
N ASN A 89 -7.19 -3.23 -4.86
CA ASN A 89 -7.49 -3.03 -3.45
C ASN A 89 -6.29 -3.47 -2.60
N THR A 90 -6.12 -2.83 -1.45
CA THR A 90 -5.01 -3.08 -0.55
C THR A 90 -5.46 -3.20 0.89
N LEU A 91 -4.77 -4.05 1.66
CA LEU A 91 -4.82 -4.10 3.12
C LEU A 91 -3.39 -3.88 3.65
N GLY A 92 -3.15 -2.77 4.33
CA GLY A 92 -1.85 -2.41 4.90
C GLY A 92 -1.82 -2.48 6.41
N VAL A 93 -0.65 -2.80 6.98
CA VAL A 93 -0.37 -2.72 8.42
C VAL A 93 0.79 -1.76 8.64
N ARG A 94 0.56 -0.68 9.38
CA ARG A 94 1.57 0.37 9.63
C ARG A 94 1.82 0.59 11.11
N ILE A 95 3.06 0.97 11.40
CA ILE A 95 3.55 1.26 12.76
C ILE A 95 4.35 2.57 12.70
N PRO A 96 4.08 3.55 13.59
CA PRO A 96 4.88 4.76 13.68
C PRO A 96 6.25 4.41 14.27
N VAL A 97 7.32 4.83 13.59
CA VAL A 97 8.69 4.51 13.99
C VAL A 97 9.61 5.72 13.84
N ILE A 98 10.73 5.68 14.54
CA ILE A 98 11.89 6.52 14.24
C ILE A 98 12.91 5.64 13.52
N HIS A 99 13.29 6.04 12.30
CA HIS A 99 14.42 5.45 11.59
C HIS A 99 15.72 6.13 12.03
N GLN A 100 16.61 5.35 12.63
CA GLN A 100 17.93 5.78 13.12
C GLN A 100 18.96 5.77 11.97
N GLY A 101 18.83 6.73 11.05
CA GLY A 101 19.78 6.90 9.95
C GLY A 101 21.16 7.32 10.44
N LYS A 102 22.21 7.01 9.65
CA LYS A 102 23.63 7.30 9.99
C LYS A 102 23.92 8.75 10.38
N ALA A 103 23.22 9.71 9.77
CA ALA A 103 23.43 11.14 10.02
C ALA A 103 22.29 11.80 10.81
N LYS A 104 21.06 11.27 10.70
CA LYS A 104 19.87 11.88 11.31
C LYS A 104 18.77 10.85 11.51
N SER A 105 18.16 10.91 12.69
CA SER A 105 16.93 10.19 13.00
C SER A 105 15.71 10.88 12.38
N THR A 106 14.81 10.11 11.78
CA THR A 106 13.61 10.64 11.10
C THR A 106 12.37 9.85 11.52
N LYS A 107 11.29 10.55 11.90
CA LYS A 107 9.97 9.94 12.12
C LYS A 107 9.43 9.39 10.79
N ALA A 108 8.91 8.18 10.79
CA ALA A 108 8.42 7.48 9.61
C ALA A 108 7.26 6.56 9.96
N SER A 109 6.56 6.07 8.93
CA SER A 109 5.55 5.02 9.06
C SER A 109 6.10 3.74 8.45
N PHE A 110 6.41 2.75 9.29
CA PHE A 110 6.85 1.43 8.84
C PHE A 110 5.65 0.62 8.37
N LEU A 111 5.57 0.38 7.05
CA LEU A 111 4.61 -0.53 6.45
C LEU A 111 5.13 -1.96 6.62
N ALA A 112 4.74 -2.61 7.71
CA ALA A 112 5.22 -3.96 8.06
C ALA A 112 4.87 -4.98 6.96
N VAL A 113 3.66 -4.89 6.42
CA VAL A 113 3.16 -5.75 5.34
C VAL A 113 2.02 -5.03 4.61
N ILE A 114 1.87 -5.32 3.32
CA ILE A 114 0.70 -4.92 2.53
C ILE A 114 0.24 -6.09 1.67
N TRP A 115 -1.04 -6.42 1.77
CA TRP A 115 -1.69 -7.30 0.82
C TRP A 115 -2.30 -6.47 -0.31
N GLU A 116 -2.21 -6.95 -1.54
CA GLU A 116 -2.90 -6.39 -2.70
C GLU A 116 -3.59 -7.52 -3.49
N ASN A 117 -4.65 -7.19 -4.22
CA ASN A 117 -5.41 -8.16 -5.02
C ASN A 117 -5.01 -8.20 -6.51
N LEU A 118 -3.88 -7.58 -6.88
CA LEU A 118 -3.37 -7.54 -8.25
C LEU A 118 -1.85 -7.74 -8.28
N ALA A 119 -1.36 -8.61 -9.17
CA ALA A 119 0.06 -8.94 -9.25
C ALA A 119 0.92 -7.75 -9.73
N ASP A 120 0.42 -6.94 -10.65
CA ASP A 120 1.11 -5.80 -11.24
C ASP A 120 1.69 -4.84 -10.17
N PRO A 121 0.92 -4.30 -9.21
CA PRO A 121 1.45 -3.45 -8.16
C PRO A 121 2.31 -4.21 -7.13
N ILE A 122 2.08 -5.52 -6.94
CA ILE A 122 2.86 -6.37 -6.02
C ILE A 122 4.30 -6.47 -6.52
N VAL A 123 4.47 -6.96 -7.75
CA VAL A 123 5.80 -7.22 -8.33
C VAL A 123 6.61 -5.92 -8.37
N VAL A 124 6.06 -4.86 -8.96
CA VAL A 124 6.78 -3.59 -9.10
C VAL A 124 7.03 -2.91 -7.76
N GLY A 125 6.16 -3.09 -6.75
CA GLY A 125 6.35 -2.52 -5.42
C GLY A 125 7.46 -3.23 -4.64
N ARG A 126 7.54 -4.56 -4.75
CA ARG A 126 8.62 -5.34 -4.14
C ARG A 126 9.96 -5.04 -4.81
N GLU A 127 10.03 -5.18 -6.13
CA GLU A 127 11.29 -5.11 -6.88
C GLU A 127 11.88 -3.71 -6.95
N GLN A 128 11.05 -2.66 -6.94
CA GLN A 128 11.52 -1.29 -7.17
C GLN A 128 11.51 -0.42 -5.91
N LEU A 129 10.73 -0.76 -4.89
CA LEU A 129 10.60 0.04 -3.66
C LEU A 129 10.93 -0.72 -2.37
N GLY A 130 11.08 -2.05 -2.43
CA GLY A 130 11.33 -2.87 -1.25
C GLY A 130 10.11 -3.03 -0.33
N TYR A 131 8.89 -2.81 -0.82
CA TYR A 131 7.69 -3.03 -0.01
C TYR A 131 7.43 -4.52 0.21
N SER A 132 7.03 -4.89 1.42
CA SER A 132 6.63 -6.24 1.84
C SER A 132 5.25 -6.61 1.30
N LYS A 133 5.11 -6.64 -0.03
CA LYS A 133 3.83 -6.91 -0.69
C LYS A 133 3.58 -8.41 -0.86
N ILE A 134 2.33 -8.83 -0.64
CA ILE A 134 1.84 -10.19 -0.89
C ILE A 134 0.41 -10.16 -1.45
N PHE A 135 -0.04 -11.28 -2.02
CA PHE A 135 -1.38 -11.36 -2.62
C PHE A 135 -2.44 -11.69 -1.58
N SER A 136 -3.64 -11.11 -1.72
CA SER A 136 -4.87 -11.52 -1.04
C SER A 136 -6.10 -11.17 -1.89
N ASP A 137 -7.16 -11.96 -1.77
CA ASP A 137 -8.48 -11.62 -2.28
C ASP A 137 -9.11 -10.54 -1.40
N ILE A 138 -9.15 -9.31 -1.92
CA ILE A 138 -9.71 -8.13 -1.25
C ILE A 138 -10.88 -7.63 -2.11
N PRO A 139 -12.12 -8.08 -1.85
CA PRO A 139 -13.31 -7.62 -2.59
C PRO A 139 -13.57 -6.14 -2.34
N GLU A 140 -14.42 -5.51 -3.16
CA GLU A 140 -14.87 -4.14 -2.92
C GLU A 140 -15.52 -3.98 -1.54
N ILE A 141 -15.39 -2.78 -0.98
CA ILE A 141 -16.10 -2.37 0.23
C ILE A 141 -17.60 -2.55 0.06
N VAL A 142 -18.24 -3.18 1.03
CA VAL A 142 -19.70 -3.33 1.08
C VAL A 142 -20.25 -2.30 2.06
N TRP A 143 -21.31 -1.61 1.66
CA TRP A 143 -22.01 -0.63 2.49
C TRP A 143 -23.43 -1.11 2.79
N GLU A 144 -23.79 -1.13 4.07
CA GLU A 144 -25.17 -1.32 4.54
C GLU A 144 -25.56 -0.14 5.41
N GLY A 145 -26.33 0.79 4.84
CA GLY A 145 -26.63 2.06 5.47
C GLY A 145 -25.35 2.86 5.74
N ASP A 146 -25.11 3.17 7.01
CA ASP A 146 -23.92 3.91 7.47
C ASP A 146 -22.76 2.99 7.89
N THR A 147 -22.88 1.67 7.71
CA THR A 147 -21.85 0.70 8.06
C THR A 147 -21.10 0.22 6.82
N ALA A 148 -19.78 0.27 6.87
CA ALA A 148 -18.85 -0.28 5.90
C ALA A 148 -18.28 -1.61 6.38
N TYR A 149 -18.21 -2.58 5.47
CA TYR A 149 -17.62 -3.89 5.68
C TYR A 149 -16.45 -4.10 4.73
N CYS A 150 -15.30 -4.41 5.29
CA CYS A 150 -14.06 -4.67 4.55
C CYS A 150 -13.54 -6.05 4.95
N SER A 151 -13.05 -6.84 4.00
CA SER A 151 -12.46 -8.16 4.31
C SER A 151 -11.27 -8.46 3.42
N ALA A 152 -10.43 -9.39 3.89
CA ALA A 152 -9.34 -9.96 3.12
C ALA A 152 -9.33 -11.48 3.31
N ASN A 153 -9.11 -12.20 2.20
CA ASN A 153 -9.25 -13.64 2.14
C ASN A 153 -8.06 -14.25 1.38
N TRP A 154 -7.67 -15.46 1.76
CA TRP A 154 -6.69 -16.22 1.00
C TRP A 154 -7.20 -17.64 0.77
N MET A 155 -7.44 -18.01 -0.49
CA MET A 155 -7.92 -19.33 -0.88
C MET A 155 -9.19 -19.76 -0.10
N GLY A 156 -10.12 -18.82 0.08
CA GLY A 156 -11.37 -19.03 0.82
C GLY A 156 -11.26 -18.90 2.35
N PHE A 157 -10.07 -18.69 2.90
CA PHE A 157 -9.88 -18.40 4.33
C PHE A 157 -9.91 -16.90 4.59
N LYS A 158 -10.95 -16.40 5.26
CA LYS A 158 -11.05 -15.01 5.70
C LYS A 158 -10.13 -14.78 6.90
N PHE A 159 -9.07 -13.98 6.71
CA PHE A 159 -8.10 -13.70 7.78
C PHE A 159 -8.22 -12.28 8.34
N ALA A 160 -8.91 -11.38 7.64
CA ALA A 160 -9.20 -10.04 8.12
C ALA A 160 -10.67 -9.68 7.82
N ASP A 161 -11.32 -9.08 8.80
CA ASP A 161 -12.69 -8.60 8.74
C ASP A 161 -12.78 -7.31 9.56
N LEU A 162 -13.33 -6.26 8.96
CA LEU A 162 -13.43 -4.94 9.57
C LEU A 162 -14.80 -4.37 9.30
N GLU A 163 -15.48 -4.04 10.39
CA GLU A 163 -16.74 -3.31 10.40
C GLU A 163 -16.48 -1.88 10.87
N PHE A 164 -16.93 -0.91 10.11
CA PHE A 164 -16.83 0.50 10.45
C PHE A 164 -18.20 1.16 10.33
N GLN A 165 -18.75 1.60 11.47
CA GLN A 165 -19.97 2.38 11.49
C GLN A 165 -19.64 3.87 11.46
N LYS A 166 -20.15 4.58 10.46
CA LYS A 166 -20.01 6.02 10.36
C LYS A 166 -20.71 6.70 11.53
N GLN A 167 -19.94 7.38 12.37
CA GLN A 167 -20.44 8.35 13.34
C GLN A 167 -20.24 9.76 12.74
N LEU A 168 -21.17 10.69 13.00
CA LEU A 168 -21.17 12.03 12.38
C LEU A 168 -19.77 12.71 12.44
N GLN A 169 -19.43 13.38 11.33
CA GLN A 169 -18.14 14.00 10.98
C GLN A 169 -17.35 14.64 12.13
N LEU A 170 -16.04 14.37 12.16
CA LEU A 170 -15.07 15.32 12.69
C LEU A 170 -15.05 16.56 11.77
N PRO A 171 -15.02 17.80 12.33
CA PRO A 171 -14.85 19.01 11.54
C PRO A 171 -13.61 18.92 10.65
N ALA A 172 -13.69 19.51 9.45
CA ALA A 172 -12.62 19.51 8.44
C ALA A 172 -11.25 19.96 8.99
N ASP A 173 -11.24 20.72 10.08
CA ASP A 173 -10.07 21.31 10.73
C ASP A 173 -9.19 20.30 11.50
N LYS A 174 -9.59 19.02 11.59
CA LYS A 174 -8.85 17.97 12.31
C LYS A 174 -8.34 16.82 11.45
N VAL A 175 -8.43 16.91 10.12
CA VAL A 175 -7.78 15.93 9.24
C VAL A 175 -6.27 16.23 9.24
N GLN A 176 -5.54 15.65 10.18
CA GLN A 176 -4.08 15.59 10.07
C GLN A 176 -3.74 14.56 8.98
N GLU A 177 -3.04 15.01 7.94
CA GLU A 177 -2.39 14.11 6.99
C GLU A 177 -1.38 13.26 7.78
N ILE A 178 -1.63 11.94 7.83
CA ILE A 178 -0.66 10.93 8.25
C ILE A 178 0.16 10.53 7.03
#